data_AF-A0A2I0USH8-F1
#
_entry.id   AF-A0A2I0USH8-F1
#
_cell.length_a   1.000
_cell.length_b   1.000
_cell.length_c   1.000
_cell.angle_alpha   90.00
_cell.angle_beta   90.00
_cell.angle_gamma   90.00
#
_symmetry.space_group_name_H-M   'P 1'
#
loop_
_entity.id
_entity.type
_entity.pdbx_description
1 polymer ?
#
loop_
_entity_poly.entity_id
_entity_poly.type
_entity_poly.pdbx_seq_one_letter_code
_entity_poly.pdbx_strand_id
1 'polypeptide(L)'
;MAAQRRSLLQSEQQPSWTDDLPSCHLSGVGSAPNRSYSADGKGTEGHPLEDNWLKFRSENNCYLYGVFNGYDGNRVTNFVGQRLSAELLLGQLHADHSDADVRRVLLQAFDVVERSFLESIDDALAEKASLQSQLPEGVPHHQLPPQYQKIVERLKAVEQEISGGAMAIVAVVLNNKLYIANVGLDAGKIKQVGTIRGQESTRRIGDYKVKYGYTDIELLSAAKSKPIIAEPEIHGGHSLDGVTGFLVLMSEGLYKALEAAHGPGQANQEIAAMIATEFAKQTSLDAVAQAVVDRVKRIHCDTFASGGERSKFCPRHEDMTLLVRNFGYPLGEMSQPTLTPTQGGRVYPVSVPYSSSQSTSKTSVTLSLVMPSQGQMVNGAHSSSTLDEATPTLTNQSPTVTLQSTNTHTQSSSSSSDGGLFRSRPTHSLQPDEDGRVEPYVDFAEFYRLWNMDHEMYSNISLIPGSLAVLLSPHMPLVHHSSSSGIPMREQATIVG
;
A
#
# COMPACT_ATOMS: atom_id res chain seq x y z
N MET A 1 -21.14 -54.86 -7.25
CA MET A 1 -21.35 -54.04 -6.03
C MET A 1 -20.61 -52.72 -6.17
N ALA A 2 -21.14 -51.83 -7.01
CA ALA A 2 -20.53 -50.54 -7.33
C ALA A 2 -21.65 -49.49 -7.39
N ALA A 3 -21.97 -48.87 -6.26
CA ALA A 3 -22.85 -47.71 -6.19
C ALA A 3 -22.86 -47.14 -4.75
N GLN A 4 -21.84 -46.35 -4.37
CA GLN A 4 -22.03 -45.26 -3.40
C GLN A 4 -20.79 -44.34 -3.37
N ARG A 5 -20.64 -43.51 -4.40
CA ARG A 5 -19.90 -42.24 -4.31
C ARG A 5 -20.76 -41.19 -5.01
N ARG A 6 -21.74 -40.66 -4.28
CA ARG A 6 -22.49 -39.47 -4.69
C ARG A 6 -22.61 -38.54 -3.49
N SER A 7 -22.27 -37.28 -3.75
CA SER A 7 -22.79 -36.09 -3.07
C SER A 7 -22.33 -35.84 -1.64
N LEU A 8 -21.15 -35.24 -1.50
CA LEU A 8 -20.80 -34.37 -0.37
C LEU A 8 -20.40 -33.00 -0.94
N LEU A 9 -21.37 -32.28 -1.49
CA LEU A 9 -21.32 -30.83 -1.61
C LEU A 9 -22.16 -30.29 -0.46
N GLN A 10 -21.56 -30.26 0.73
CA GLN A 10 -22.11 -29.57 1.88
C GLN A 10 -21.00 -28.67 2.42
N SER A 11 -21.35 -27.40 2.54
CA SER A 11 -20.58 -26.27 3.05
C SER A 11 -20.16 -26.50 4.52
N GLU A 12 -19.25 -27.44 4.75
CA GLU A 12 -18.39 -27.50 5.92
C GLU A 12 -16.96 -27.55 5.39
N GLN A 13 -16.10 -26.65 5.88
CA GLN A 13 -14.66 -26.70 5.62
C GLN A 13 -14.19 -28.12 5.99
N GLN A 14 -13.88 -28.94 4.97
CA GLN A 14 -13.22 -30.21 5.25
C GLN A 14 -11.92 -29.88 6.01
N PRO A 15 -11.65 -30.55 7.14
CA PRO A 15 -10.41 -30.33 7.89
C PRO A 15 -9.24 -30.56 6.93
N SER A 16 -8.46 -29.51 6.73
CA SER A 16 -7.28 -29.55 5.87
C SER A 16 -6.14 -30.15 6.68
N TRP A 17 -5.29 -30.96 6.06
CA TRP A 17 -4.10 -31.48 6.74
C TRP A 17 -3.17 -30.34 7.23
N THR A 18 -3.28 -29.16 6.62
CA THR A 18 -2.55 -27.96 7.04
C THR A 18 -3.03 -27.40 8.38
N ASP A 19 -4.21 -27.78 8.85
CA ASP A 19 -4.76 -27.31 10.15
C ASP A 19 -3.98 -27.92 11.33
N ASP A 20 -3.32 -29.06 11.11
CA ASP A 20 -2.44 -29.71 12.08
C ASP A 20 -1.04 -29.08 12.15
N LEU A 21 -0.69 -28.18 11.22
CA LEU A 21 0.61 -27.53 11.22
C LEU A 21 0.71 -26.42 12.28
N PRO A 22 1.83 -26.29 13.00
CA PRO A 22 1.99 -25.25 14.00
C PRO A 22 1.96 -23.85 13.36
N SER A 23 1.11 -22.98 13.87
CA SER A 23 1.07 -21.58 13.46
C SER A 23 2.22 -20.77 14.08
N CYS A 24 2.64 -19.73 13.38
CA CYS A 24 3.68 -18.84 13.86
C CYS A 24 3.13 -17.71 14.74
N HIS A 25 3.50 -17.70 16.02
CA HIS A 25 3.06 -16.71 17.00
C HIS A 25 3.71 -15.32 16.87
N LEU A 26 4.80 -15.17 16.10
CA LEU A 26 5.41 -13.85 15.84
C LEU A 26 4.91 -13.25 14.52
N SER A 27 3.74 -13.68 14.05
CA SER A 27 3.06 -13.10 12.89
C SER A 27 1.56 -12.95 13.10
N GLY A 28 0.99 -11.88 12.56
CA GLY A 28 -0.44 -11.60 12.58
C GLY A 28 -1.00 -11.35 11.19
N VAL A 29 -2.29 -11.61 11.01
CA VAL A 29 -2.99 -11.40 9.74
C VAL A 29 -4.27 -10.61 9.97
N GLY A 30 -4.54 -9.65 9.09
CA GLY A 30 -5.80 -8.95 8.97
C GLY A 30 -6.35 -9.08 7.56
N SER A 31 -7.67 -9.15 7.42
CA SER A 31 -8.32 -9.30 6.12
C SER A 31 -9.67 -8.59 6.04
N ALA A 32 -10.12 -8.25 4.84
CA ALA A 32 -11.46 -7.76 4.56
C ALA A 32 -11.92 -8.19 3.16
N PRO A 33 -13.21 -8.55 2.97
CA PRO A 33 -13.74 -8.90 1.66
C PRO A 33 -13.91 -7.66 0.78
N ASN A 34 -13.95 -7.90 -0.53
CA ASN A 34 -14.31 -6.95 -1.58
C ASN A 34 -15.65 -6.27 -1.29
N ARG A 35 -15.78 -5.01 -1.70
CA ARG A 35 -17.03 -4.25 -1.57
C ARG A 35 -17.22 -3.29 -2.74
N SER A 36 -18.45 -3.20 -3.22
CA SER A 36 -18.95 -2.15 -4.09
C SER A 36 -19.87 -1.21 -3.31
N TYR A 37 -19.72 0.10 -3.46
CA TYR A 37 -20.58 1.06 -2.77
C TYR A 37 -21.78 1.45 -3.63
N SER A 38 -22.96 1.51 -3.01
CA SER A 38 -24.15 2.11 -3.62
C SER A 38 -24.12 3.64 -3.52
N ALA A 39 -25.01 4.31 -4.27
CA ALA A 39 -25.19 5.76 -4.18
C ALA A 39 -25.55 6.24 -2.75
N ASP A 40 -26.13 5.36 -1.93
CA ASP A 40 -26.47 5.62 -0.54
C ASP A 40 -25.28 5.43 0.44
N GLY A 41 -24.08 5.14 -0.09
CA GLY A 41 -22.86 4.90 0.68
C GLY A 41 -22.80 3.55 1.40
N LYS A 42 -23.78 2.65 1.20
CA LYS A 42 -23.73 1.29 1.75
C LYS A 42 -22.89 0.38 0.85
N GLY A 43 -21.96 -0.36 1.47
CA GLY A 43 -21.15 -1.36 0.77
C GLY A 43 -21.86 -2.72 0.70
N THR A 44 -21.84 -3.34 -0.48
CA THR A 44 -22.24 -4.73 -0.71
C THR A 44 -21.05 -5.55 -1.19
N GLU A 45 -20.96 -6.80 -0.78
CA GLU A 45 -19.96 -7.74 -1.29
C GLU A 45 -20.33 -8.16 -2.72
N GLY A 46 -19.35 -8.11 -3.63
CA GLY A 46 -19.52 -8.45 -5.05
C GLY A 46 -19.29 -9.93 -5.35
N HIS A 47 -18.35 -10.55 -4.64
CA HIS A 47 -18.04 -11.99 -4.72
C HIS A 47 -17.60 -12.55 -3.35
N PRO A 48 -17.58 -13.87 -3.16
CA PRO A 48 -16.96 -14.48 -1.98
C PRO A 48 -15.47 -14.10 -1.85
N LEU A 49 -14.91 -14.17 -0.64
CA LEU A 49 -13.47 -13.93 -0.41
C LEU A 49 -12.62 -14.92 -1.22
N GLU A 50 -11.78 -14.39 -2.12
CA GLU A 50 -10.88 -15.12 -3.00
C GLU A 50 -9.43 -15.11 -2.50
N ASP A 51 -9.06 -14.09 -1.72
CA ASP A 51 -7.80 -14.02 -0.98
C ASP A 51 -7.62 -15.19 -0.01
N ASN A 52 -6.36 -15.65 0.15
CA ASN A 52 -5.98 -16.65 1.15
C ASN A 52 -4.57 -16.36 1.70
N TRP A 53 -4.20 -16.94 2.84
CA TRP A 53 -2.90 -16.75 3.48
C TRP A 53 -2.45 -17.97 4.28
N LEU A 54 -1.15 -18.02 4.59
CA LEU A 54 -0.57 -19.01 5.49
C LEU A 54 0.53 -18.40 6.38
N LYS A 55 0.70 -18.94 7.59
CA LYS A 55 1.71 -18.51 8.57
C LYS A 55 2.20 -19.67 9.44
N PHE A 56 2.97 -20.58 8.85
CA PHE A 56 3.43 -21.80 9.52
C PHE A 56 4.83 -21.69 10.11
N ARG A 57 5.08 -22.51 11.13
CA ARG A 57 6.38 -22.78 11.71
C ARG A 57 6.62 -24.29 11.66
N SER A 58 7.80 -24.68 11.17
CA SER A 58 8.31 -26.06 11.23
C SER A 58 9.35 -26.21 12.35
N GLU A 59 9.74 -27.45 12.66
CA GLU A 59 10.59 -27.83 13.80
C GLU A 59 12.04 -27.30 13.68
N ASN A 60 12.50 -26.97 12.46
CA ASN A 60 13.89 -26.59 12.15
C ASN A 60 14.14 -25.08 12.06
N ASN A 61 13.47 -24.25 12.87
CA ASN A 61 13.51 -22.78 12.73
C ASN A 61 13.18 -22.29 11.30
N CYS A 62 12.37 -23.07 10.59
CA CYS A 62 11.88 -22.76 9.27
C CYS A 62 10.47 -22.20 9.40
N TYR A 63 10.24 -21.02 8.84
CA TYR A 63 8.95 -20.36 8.83
C TYR A 63 8.51 -20.10 7.40
N LEU A 64 7.22 -20.30 7.15
CA LEU A 64 6.61 -20.10 5.84
C LEU A 64 5.42 -19.15 6.00
N TYR A 65 5.46 -18.06 5.25
CA TYR A 65 4.40 -17.07 5.17
C TYR A 65 3.95 -16.93 3.72
N GLY A 66 2.66 -16.70 3.49
CA GLY A 66 2.14 -16.51 2.15
C GLY A 66 0.88 -15.66 2.15
N VAL A 67 0.74 -14.83 1.13
CA VAL A 67 -0.50 -14.13 0.79
C VAL A 67 -0.80 -14.44 -0.68
N PHE A 68 -2.03 -14.87 -0.93
CA PHE A 68 -2.51 -15.32 -2.23
C PHE A 68 -3.69 -14.46 -2.64
N ASN A 69 -3.60 -13.81 -3.80
CA ASN A 69 -4.68 -13.02 -4.38
C ASN A 69 -5.39 -13.85 -5.46
N GLY A 70 -6.66 -14.18 -5.24
CA GLY A 70 -7.45 -15.01 -6.14
C GLY A 70 -8.32 -14.19 -7.08
N TYR A 71 -8.74 -14.80 -8.18
CA TYR A 71 -9.80 -14.28 -9.04
C TYR A 71 -10.51 -15.45 -9.73
N ASP A 72 -11.75 -15.22 -10.19
CA ASP A 72 -12.60 -16.25 -10.84
C ASP A 72 -12.86 -17.46 -9.90
N GLY A 73 -12.99 -17.21 -8.60
CA GLY A 73 -13.20 -18.18 -7.54
C GLY A 73 -11.96 -18.47 -6.67
N ASN A 74 -12.19 -19.01 -5.48
CA ASN A 74 -11.14 -19.24 -4.47
C ASN A 74 -10.51 -20.66 -4.51
N ARG A 75 -10.88 -21.49 -5.49
CA ARG A 75 -10.38 -22.87 -5.59
C ARG A 75 -8.86 -22.92 -5.76
N VAL A 76 -8.31 -22.02 -6.59
CA VAL A 76 -6.87 -21.98 -6.87
C VAL A 76 -6.08 -21.49 -5.67
N THR A 77 -6.51 -20.43 -5.00
CA THR A 77 -5.82 -19.91 -3.80
C THR A 77 -5.80 -20.94 -2.66
N ASN A 78 -6.91 -21.66 -2.45
CA ASN A 78 -6.97 -22.79 -1.53
C ASN A 78 -6.02 -23.93 -1.92
N PHE A 79 -6.01 -24.34 -3.18
CA PHE A 79 -5.12 -25.38 -3.68
C PHE A 79 -3.64 -25.00 -3.52
N VAL A 80 -3.27 -23.77 -3.89
CA VAL A 80 -1.91 -23.25 -3.76
C VAL A 80 -1.46 -23.25 -2.31
N GLY A 81 -2.27 -22.74 -1.38
CA GLY A 81 -1.92 -22.70 0.03
C GLY A 81 -1.63 -24.09 0.62
N GLN A 82 -2.47 -25.08 0.30
CA GLN A 82 -2.27 -26.45 0.76
C GLN A 82 -1.08 -27.12 0.07
N ARG A 83 -1.02 -27.09 -1.26
CA ARG A 83 0.00 -27.81 -2.02
C ARG A 83 1.39 -27.23 -1.78
N LEU A 84 1.52 -25.91 -1.72
CA LEU A 84 2.80 -25.25 -1.46
C LEU A 84 3.32 -25.57 -0.04
N SER A 85 2.43 -25.68 0.94
CA SER A 85 2.81 -26.10 2.30
C SER A 85 3.39 -27.52 2.29
N ALA A 86 2.80 -28.44 1.53
CA ALA A 86 3.28 -29.83 1.42
C ALA A 86 4.66 -29.92 0.75
N GLU A 87 4.90 -29.08 -0.26
CA GLU A 87 6.15 -29.08 -1.03
C GLU A 87 7.31 -28.35 -0.33
N LEU A 88 7.06 -27.64 0.78
CA LEU A 88 8.09 -26.88 1.50
C LEU A 88 8.31 -27.37 2.94
N LEU A 89 7.27 -27.81 3.64
CA LEU A 89 7.33 -28.07 5.08
C LEU A 89 7.47 -29.55 5.46
N LEU A 90 7.34 -30.48 4.50
CA LEU A 90 7.42 -31.92 4.74
C LEU A 90 8.82 -32.49 4.47
N GLY A 91 9.84 -31.74 4.89
CA GLY A 91 11.25 -32.14 4.81
C GLY A 91 11.99 -31.68 3.55
N GLN A 92 11.41 -30.81 2.72
CA GLN A 92 12.09 -30.27 1.55
C GLN A 92 13.03 -29.10 1.89
N LEU A 93 12.83 -28.42 3.01
CA LEU A 93 13.71 -27.35 3.49
C LEU A 93 14.48 -27.80 4.73
N HIS A 94 15.81 -27.63 4.69
CA HIS A 94 16.72 -27.98 5.77
C HIS A 94 17.63 -26.81 6.14
N ALA A 95 18.04 -26.75 7.40
CA ALA A 95 18.96 -25.73 7.91
C ALA A 95 20.29 -25.68 7.12
N ASP A 96 20.78 -26.82 6.65
CA ASP A 96 22.08 -26.88 5.96
C ASP A 96 22.01 -26.44 4.48
N HIS A 97 20.84 -26.02 4.00
CA HIS A 97 20.66 -25.57 2.62
C HIS A 97 21.39 -24.25 2.35
N SER A 98 22.10 -24.24 1.22
CA SER A 98 22.63 -23.00 0.65
C SER A 98 21.53 -22.15 0.04
N ASP A 99 21.82 -20.88 -0.23
CA ASP A 99 20.87 -19.96 -0.89
C ASP A 99 20.44 -20.51 -2.27
N ALA A 100 21.33 -21.23 -2.96
CA ALA A 100 21.04 -21.90 -4.23
C ALA A 100 20.09 -23.09 -4.06
N ASP A 101 20.22 -23.85 -2.97
CA ASP A 101 19.33 -24.98 -2.65
C ASP A 101 17.93 -24.48 -2.32
N VAL A 102 17.81 -23.45 -1.47
CA VAL A 102 16.51 -22.84 -1.15
C VAL A 102 15.83 -22.31 -2.40
N ARG A 103 16.58 -21.62 -3.28
CA ARG A 103 16.06 -21.14 -4.57
C ARG A 103 15.54 -22.29 -5.44
N ARG A 104 16.29 -23.40 -5.52
CA ARG A 104 15.90 -24.59 -6.28
C ARG A 104 14.64 -25.24 -5.73
N VAL A 105 14.54 -25.40 -4.41
CA VAL A 105 13.36 -25.96 -3.74
C VAL A 105 12.13 -25.09 -3.98
N LEU A 106 12.26 -23.76 -3.88
CA LEU A 106 11.16 -22.83 -4.17
C LEU A 106 10.71 -22.93 -5.64
N LEU A 107 11.63 -22.94 -6.61
CA LEU A 107 11.27 -23.11 -8.02
C LEU A 107 10.52 -24.43 -8.28
N GLN A 108 11.01 -25.53 -7.70
CA GLN A 108 10.40 -26.84 -7.83
C GLN A 108 9.01 -26.88 -7.19
N ALA A 109 8.84 -26.29 -6.01
CA ALA A 109 7.56 -26.26 -5.32
C ALA A 109 6.48 -25.56 -6.16
N PHE A 110 6.79 -24.39 -6.73
CA PHE A 110 5.84 -23.67 -7.60
C PHE A 110 5.56 -24.41 -8.92
N ASP A 111 6.56 -25.06 -9.53
CA ASP A 111 6.36 -25.89 -10.73
C ASP A 111 5.43 -27.09 -10.44
N VAL A 112 5.63 -27.78 -9.32
CA VAL A 112 4.77 -28.88 -8.89
C VAL A 112 3.35 -28.40 -8.59
N VAL A 113 3.19 -27.27 -7.90
CA VAL A 113 1.87 -26.69 -7.61
C VAL A 113 1.11 -26.38 -8.91
N GLU A 114 1.74 -25.69 -9.86
CA GLU A 114 1.11 -25.36 -11.14
C GLU A 114 0.72 -26.62 -11.93
N ARG A 115 1.65 -27.58 -12.07
CA ARG A 115 1.39 -28.82 -12.83
C ARG A 115 0.28 -29.64 -12.20
N SER A 116 0.35 -29.87 -10.89
CA SER A 116 -0.66 -30.66 -10.18
C SER A 116 -2.04 -29.98 -10.20
N PHE A 117 -2.10 -28.65 -10.18
CA PHE A 117 -3.38 -27.95 -10.37
C PHE A 117 -3.96 -28.18 -11.76
N LEU A 118 -3.15 -28.01 -12.81
CA LEU A 118 -3.59 -28.22 -14.20
C LEU A 118 -4.02 -29.67 -14.45
N GLU A 119 -3.27 -30.64 -13.95
CA GLU A 119 -3.66 -32.07 -14.00
C GLU A 119 -4.99 -32.31 -13.25
N SER A 120 -5.25 -31.60 -12.15
CA SER A 120 -6.49 -31.76 -11.38
C SER A 120 -7.76 -31.32 -12.11
N ILE A 121 -7.64 -30.58 -13.22
CA ILE A 121 -8.77 -30.07 -14.00
C ILE A 121 -8.92 -30.74 -15.37
N ASP A 122 -8.02 -31.65 -15.76
CA ASP A 122 -8.00 -32.26 -17.09
C ASP A 122 -9.30 -33.06 -17.38
N ASP A 123 -9.78 -33.85 -16.42
CA ASP A 123 -11.04 -34.61 -16.57
C ASP A 123 -12.25 -33.69 -16.77
N ALA A 124 -12.29 -32.58 -16.03
CA ALA A 124 -13.35 -31.58 -16.12
C ALA A 124 -13.27 -30.79 -17.44
N LEU A 125 -12.06 -30.53 -17.95
CA LEU A 125 -11.87 -29.95 -19.29
C LEU A 125 -12.35 -30.89 -20.39
N ALA A 126 -12.07 -32.19 -20.28
CA ALA A 126 -12.57 -33.20 -21.21
C ALA A 126 -14.10 -33.29 -21.17
N GLU A 127 -14.71 -33.26 -19.97
CA GLU A 127 -16.16 -33.19 -19.81
C GLU A 127 -16.74 -31.93 -20.46
N LYS A 128 -16.13 -30.76 -20.23
CA LYS A 128 -16.55 -29.49 -20.84
C LYS A 128 -16.56 -29.58 -22.36
N ALA A 129 -15.48 -30.08 -22.97
CA ALA A 129 -15.39 -30.23 -24.42
C ALA A 129 -16.48 -31.18 -24.97
N SER A 130 -16.72 -32.29 -24.27
CA SER A 130 -17.79 -33.24 -24.60
C SER A 130 -19.18 -32.59 -24.53
N LEU A 131 -19.48 -31.82 -23.48
CA LEU A 131 -20.75 -31.11 -23.33
C LEU A 131 -20.93 -30.00 -24.37
N GLN A 132 -19.86 -29.26 -24.69
CA GLN A 132 -19.88 -28.22 -25.72
C GLN A 132 -20.14 -28.79 -27.12
N SER A 133 -19.60 -29.97 -27.44
CA SER A 133 -19.84 -30.63 -28.73
C SER A 133 -21.29 -31.06 -28.96
N GLN A 134 -22.08 -31.17 -27.88
CA GLN A 134 -23.50 -31.53 -27.94
C GLN A 134 -24.42 -30.31 -28.14
N LEU A 135 -23.88 -29.09 -28.00
CA LEU A 135 -24.64 -27.85 -28.15
C LEU A 135 -24.59 -27.35 -29.60
N PRO A 136 -25.70 -26.77 -30.13
CA PRO A 136 -25.68 -26.11 -31.42
C PRO A 136 -24.69 -24.93 -31.44
N GLU A 137 -23.77 -24.90 -32.41
CA GLU A 137 -22.81 -23.80 -32.56
C GLU A 137 -23.53 -22.46 -32.84
N GLY A 138 -23.05 -21.39 -32.21
CA GLY A 138 -23.51 -20.02 -32.47
C GLY A 138 -24.88 -19.65 -31.87
N VAL A 139 -25.58 -20.57 -31.19
CA VAL A 139 -26.85 -20.26 -30.52
C VAL A 139 -26.58 -19.80 -29.08
N PRO A 140 -27.01 -18.60 -28.68
CA PRO A 140 -26.86 -18.14 -27.30
C PRO A 140 -27.59 -19.05 -26.31
N HIS A 141 -27.00 -19.25 -25.13
CA HIS A 141 -27.54 -20.13 -24.09
C HIS A 141 -29.00 -19.86 -23.70
N HIS A 142 -29.46 -18.61 -23.80
CA HIS A 142 -30.83 -18.20 -23.45
C HIS A 142 -31.88 -18.56 -24.52
N GLN A 143 -31.45 -18.90 -25.75
CA GLN A 143 -32.34 -19.27 -26.87
C GLN A 143 -32.35 -20.78 -27.11
N LEU A 144 -31.63 -21.55 -26.28
CA LEU A 144 -31.56 -22.99 -26.43
C LEU A 144 -32.87 -23.65 -26.03
N PRO A 145 -33.34 -24.67 -26.78
CA PRO A 145 -34.49 -25.47 -26.39
C PRO A 145 -34.31 -26.09 -24.99
N PRO A 146 -35.40 -26.33 -24.22
CA PRO A 146 -35.34 -26.86 -22.85
C PRO A 146 -34.57 -28.18 -22.70
N GLN A 147 -34.47 -28.97 -23.77
CA GLN A 147 -33.70 -30.22 -23.79
C GLN A 147 -32.20 -30.03 -23.50
N TYR A 148 -31.65 -28.86 -23.78
CA TYR A 148 -30.23 -28.54 -23.53
C TYR A 148 -29.99 -27.90 -22.16
N GLN A 149 -31.05 -27.55 -21.42
CA GLN A 149 -30.92 -26.85 -20.14
C GLN A 149 -30.05 -27.61 -19.14
N LYS A 150 -30.19 -28.94 -19.08
CA LYS A 150 -29.36 -29.80 -18.21
C LYS A 150 -27.88 -29.80 -18.62
N ILE A 151 -27.60 -29.71 -19.92
CA ILE A 151 -26.23 -29.63 -20.44
C ILE A 151 -25.62 -28.28 -20.06
N VAL A 152 -26.37 -27.19 -20.24
CA VAL A 152 -25.95 -25.83 -19.86
C VAL A 152 -25.69 -25.71 -18.36
N GLU A 153 -26.57 -26.28 -17.53
CA GLU A 153 -26.38 -26.32 -16.07
C GLU A 153 -25.12 -27.09 -15.67
N ARG A 154 -24.86 -28.25 -16.28
CA ARG A 154 -23.63 -29.00 -16.03
C ARG A 154 -22.39 -28.24 -16.54
N LEU A 155 -22.47 -27.61 -17.70
CA LEU A 155 -21.38 -26.79 -18.26
C LEU A 155 -21.05 -25.62 -17.33
N LYS A 156 -22.06 -24.94 -16.77
CA LYS A 156 -21.86 -23.88 -15.78
C LYS A 156 -21.18 -24.40 -14.51
N ALA A 157 -21.58 -25.57 -14.01
CA ALA A 157 -20.95 -26.19 -12.85
C ALA A 157 -19.48 -26.56 -13.15
N VAL A 158 -19.22 -27.21 -14.30
CA VAL A 158 -17.86 -27.55 -14.74
C VAL A 158 -17.01 -26.28 -14.92
N GLU A 159 -17.56 -25.20 -15.48
CA GLU A 159 -16.85 -23.92 -15.61
C GLU A 159 -16.43 -23.37 -14.25
N GLN A 160 -17.28 -23.47 -13.23
CA GLN A 160 -16.95 -23.07 -11.85
C GLN A 160 -15.89 -23.99 -11.23
N GLU A 161 -15.89 -25.29 -11.57
CA GLU A 161 -14.90 -26.25 -11.09
C GLU A 161 -13.49 -25.95 -11.65
N ILE A 162 -13.38 -25.58 -12.94
CA ILE A 162 -12.09 -25.38 -13.62
C ILE A 162 -11.58 -23.93 -13.61
N SER A 163 -12.47 -22.96 -13.37
CA SER A 163 -12.11 -21.55 -13.34
C SER A 163 -11.28 -21.19 -12.12
N GLY A 164 -10.55 -20.09 -12.29
CA GLY A 164 -9.81 -19.45 -11.21
C GLY A 164 -8.34 -19.30 -11.54
N GLY A 165 -7.73 -18.30 -10.94
CA GLY A 165 -6.30 -18.10 -10.92
C GLY A 165 -5.85 -17.49 -9.61
N ALA A 166 -4.55 -17.53 -9.37
CA ALA A 166 -3.96 -16.94 -8.19
C ALA A 166 -2.65 -16.21 -8.51
N MET A 167 -2.46 -15.06 -7.89
CA MET A 167 -1.17 -14.46 -7.64
C MET A 167 -0.71 -14.87 -6.23
N ALA A 168 0.61 -14.98 -6.04
CA ALA A 168 1.17 -15.50 -4.79
C ALA A 168 2.43 -14.73 -4.43
N ILE A 169 2.52 -14.30 -3.17
CA ILE A 169 3.77 -13.83 -2.58
C ILE A 169 4.06 -14.63 -1.32
N VAL A 170 5.25 -15.22 -1.27
CA VAL A 170 5.63 -16.22 -0.28
C VAL A 170 6.97 -15.83 0.33
N ALA A 171 7.06 -15.86 1.65
CA ALA A 171 8.28 -15.62 2.39
C ALA A 171 8.69 -16.87 3.18
N VAL A 172 9.94 -17.30 3.00
CA VAL A 172 10.58 -18.33 3.80
C VAL A 172 11.62 -17.67 4.69
N VAL A 173 11.55 -17.92 5.99
CA VAL A 173 12.63 -17.59 6.93
C VAL A 173 13.29 -18.89 7.36
N LEU A 174 14.56 -19.05 7.01
CA LEU A 174 15.37 -20.23 7.29
C LEU A 174 16.73 -19.80 7.81
N ASN A 175 17.11 -20.24 9.01
CA ASN A 175 18.37 -19.85 9.66
C ASN A 175 18.62 -18.34 9.67
N ASN A 176 17.60 -17.58 10.06
CA ASN A 176 17.66 -16.11 10.09
C ASN A 176 17.96 -15.46 8.73
N LYS A 177 17.79 -16.18 7.62
CA LYS A 177 17.78 -15.63 6.26
C LYS A 177 16.37 -15.57 5.72
N LEU A 178 16.03 -14.46 5.07
CA LEU A 178 14.76 -14.22 4.41
C LEU A 178 14.88 -14.49 2.90
N TYR A 179 13.91 -15.24 2.37
CA TYR A 179 13.71 -15.51 0.95
C TYR A 179 12.27 -15.15 0.59
N ILE A 180 12.08 -14.43 -0.51
CA ILE A 180 10.79 -14.02 -1.07
C ILE A 180 10.63 -14.63 -2.46
N ALA A 181 9.54 -15.36 -2.69
CA ALA A 181 9.13 -15.87 -3.98
C ALA A 181 7.81 -15.20 -4.40
N ASN A 182 7.76 -14.64 -5.61
CA ASN A 182 6.60 -13.89 -6.10
C ASN A 182 6.14 -14.35 -7.49
N VAL A 183 4.83 -14.56 -7.64
CA VAL A 183 4.12 -14.83 -8.89
C VAL A 183 2.98 -13.81 -9.02
N GLY A 184 3.19 -12.76 -9.81
CA GLY A 184 2.17 -11.73 -10.03
C GLY A 184 2.70 -10.49 -10.73
N LEU A 185 3.62 -9.79 -10.06
CA LEU A 185 3.98 -8.42 -10.39
C LEU A 185 5.38 -8.32 -11.01
N ASP A 186 5.45 -7.82 -12.25
CA ASP A 186 6.67 -7.31 -12.90
C ASP A 186 6.41 -5.84 -13.29
N ALA A 187 6.66 -4.94 -12.35
CA ALA A 187 6.42 -3.50 -12.50
C ALA A 187 7.20 -2.88 -13.69
N GLY A 188 8.31 -3.50 -14.07
CA GLY A 188 9.15 -3.08 -15.19
C GLY A 188 8.54 -3.42 -16.55
N LYS A 189 7.79 -4.52 -16.65
CA LYS A 189 7.17 -4.99 -17.91
C LYS A 189 5.71 -4.58 -18.10
N ILE A 190 5.01 -4.18 -17.04
CA ILE A 190 3.58 -3.75 -17.07
C ILE A 190 3.36 -2.41 -17.80
N LYS A 191 4.40 -1.58 -17.98
CA LYS A 191 4.23 -0.28 -18.67
C LYS A 191 3.91 -0.38 -20.17
N GLN A 192 3.96 -1.57 -20.77
CA GLN A 192 3.71 -1.76 -22.21
C GLN A 192 2.48 -2.62 -22.53
N VAL A 193 1.95 -3.36 -21.56
CA VAL A 193 0.88 -4.35 -21.78
C VAL A 193 -0.22 -4.02 -20.80
N GLY A 194 -1.35 -3.49 -21.29
CA GLY A 194 -2.50 -3.18 -20.44
C GLY A 194 -3.12 -4.41 -19.76
N THR A 195 -4.38 -4.32 -19.34
CA THR A 195 -5.08 -5.41 -18.65
C THR A 195 -5.28 -6.64 -19.55
N ILE A 196 -4.80 -7.82 -19.13
CA ILE A 196 -4.99 -9.11 -19.82
C ILE A 196 -6.08 -9.90 -19.09
N ARG A 197 -7.25 -10.06 -19.74
CA ARG A 197 -8.42 -10.79 -19.19
C ARG A 197 -8.86 -10.28 -17.81
N GLY A 198 -8.88 -8.95 -17.62
CA GLY A 198 -9.30 -8.31 -16.37
C GLY A 198 -8.21 -8.19 -15.30
N GLN A 199 -7.01 -8.70 -15.54
CA GLN A 199 -5.90 -8.72 -14.59
C GLN A 199 -4.65 -8.02 -15.16
N GLU A 200 -3.94 -7.24 -14.35
CA GLU A 200 -2.70 -6.53 -14.72
C GLU A 200 -1.45 -7.41 -14.57
N SER A 201 -1.55 -8.53 -13.85
CA SER A 201 -0.46 -9.47 -13.62
C SER A 201 0.01 -10.16 -14.92
N THR A 202 1.33 -10.33 -15.06
CA THR A 202 1.96 -11.08 -16.15
C THR A 202 2.42 -12.48 -15.74
N ARG A 203 2.31 -12.84 -14.46
CA ARG A 203 2.61 -14.19 -13.94
C ARG A 203 1.51 -14.68 -13.02
N ARG A 204 0.92 -15.84 -13.29
CA ARG A 204 -0.27 -16.34 -12.59
C ARG A 204 -0.21 -17.85 -12.44
N ILE A 205 -0.68 -18.37 -11.31
CA ILE A 205 -0.88 -19.81 -11.07
C ILE A 205 -2.31 -20.18 -11.50
N GLY A 206 -2.48 -21.33 -12.13
CA GLY A 206 -3.78 -21.78 -12.65
C GLY A 206 -4.21 -21.01 -13.90
N ASP A 207 -5.46 -20.54 -13.95
CA ASP A 207 -6.08 -19.85 -15.09
C ASP A 207 -5.89 -20.59 -16.42
N TYR A 208 -6.61 -21.71 -16.57
CA TYR A 208 -6.55 -22.55 -17.77
C TYR A 208 -6.82 -21.75 -19.05
N LYS A 209 -7.61 -20.65 -18.97
CA LYS A 209 -8.00 -19.83 -20.12
C LYS A 209 -6.78 -19.16 -20.74
N VAL A 210 -5.85 -18.65 -19.93
CA VAL A 210 -4.60 -18.04 -20.44
C VAL A 210 -3.46 -19.05 -20.61
N LYS A 211 -3.53 -20.22 -19.95
CA LYS A 211 -2.50 -21.27 -20.09
C LYS A 211 -2.67 -22.12 -21.35
N TYR A 212 -3.91 -22.40 -21.75
CA TYR A 212 -4.24 -23.23 -22.92
C TYR A 212 -4.80 -22.43 -24.09
N GLY A 213 -5.59 -21.37 -23.82
CA GLY A 213 -6.30 -20.59 -24.86
C GLY A 213 -5.70 -19.24 -25.20
N TYR A 214 -4.40 -19.01 -24.94
CA TYR A 214 -3.79 -17.69 -25.22
C TYR A 214 -3.72 -17.36 -26.71
N THR A 215 -3.72 -18.36 -27.60
CA THR A 215 -3.77 -18.17 -29.06
C THR A 215 -5.05 -17.49 -29.52
N ASP A 216 -6.15 -17.69 -28.77
CA ASP A 216 -7.46 -17.15 -29.09
C ASP A 216 -7.66 -15.72 -28.51
N ILE A 217 -6.69 -15.24 -27.74
CA ILE A 217 -6.67 -13.89 -27.20
C ILE A 217 -5.90 -13.02 -28.19
N GLU A 218 -6.58 -12.06 -28.84
CA GLU A 218 -6.00 -11.21 -29.88
C GLU A 218 -4.63 -10.61 -29.49
N LEU A 219 -4.53 -10.07 -28.26
CA LEU A 219 -3.30 -9.48 -27.72
C LEU A 219 -2.14 -10.48 -27.55
N LEU A 220 -2.44 -11.77 -27.37
CA LEU A 220 -1.46 -12.83 -27.06
C LEU A 220 -1.28 -13.83 -28.21
N SER A 221 -2.07 -13.71 -29.28
CA SER A 221 -2.12 -14.63 -30.41
C SER A 221 -0.76 -14.84 -31.11
N ALA A 222 0.10 -13.82 -31.11
CA ALA A 222 1.43 -13.88 -31.70
C ALA A 222 2.51 -14.53 -30.81
N ALA A 223 2.18 -14.92 -29.58
CA ALA A 223 3.14 -15.48 -28.64
C ALA A 223 3.59 -16.89 -29.07
N LYS A 224 4.91 -17.12 -29.12
CA LYS A 224 5.51 -18.42 -29.48
C LYS A 224 5.53 -19.43 -28.32
N SER A 225 5.25 -18.96 -27.11
CA SER A 225 5.24 -19.74 -25.87
C SER A 225 4.24 -19.09 -24.90
N LYS A 226 3.89 -19.79 -23.82
CA LYS A 226 2.98 -19.28 -22.78
C LYS A 226 3.40 -17.88 -22.32
N PRO A 227 2.62 -16.82 -22.59
CA PRO A 227 2.98 -15.46 -22.23
C PRO A 227 2.79 -15.19 -20.74
N ILE A 228 1.78 -15.84 -20.13
CA ILE A 228 1.53 -15.81 -18.69
C ILE A 228 2.10 -17.09 -18.07
N ILE A 229 3.20 -16.94 -17.33
CA ILE A 229 3.92 -18.05 -16.69
C ILE A 229 3.61 -18.14 -15.18
N ALA A 230 3.84 -19.30 -14.57
CA ALA A 230 3.67 -19.52 -13.13
C ALA A 230 5.00 -19.55 -12.36
N GLU A 231 6.14 -19.38 -13.05
CA GLU A 231 7.46 -19.43 -12.44
C GLU A 231 7.70 -18.21 -11.52
N PRO A 232 8.07 -18.42 -10.25
CA PRO A 232 8.27 -17.33 -9.30
C PRO A 232 9.56 -16.58 -9.57
N GLU A 233 9.54 -15.28 -9.32
CA GLU A 233 10.77 -14.51 -9.11
C GLU A 233 11.22 -14.67 -7.66
N ILE A 234 12.46 -15.08 -7.45
CA ILE A 234 13.01 -15.36 -6.12
C ILE A 234 14.07 -14.32 -5.79
N HIS A 235 13.82 -13.59 -4.71
CA HIS A 235 14.77 -12.70 -4.06
C HIS A 235 15.14 -13.36 -2.72
N GLY A 236 16.41 -13.38 -2.31
CA GLY A 236 16.70 -14.05 -1.05
C GLY A 236 18.14 -14.00 -0.59
N GLY A 237 18.40 -14.68 0.52
CA GLY A 237 19.68 -14.68 1.21
C GLY A 237 19.87 -13.46 2.12
N HIS A 238 18.81 -12.69 2.38
CA HIS A 238 18.88 -11.51 3.25
C HIS A 238 19.05 -11.95 4.70
N SER A 239 20.23 -11.72 5.28
CA SER A 239 20.42 -11.97 6.72
C SER A 239 19.56 -11.01 7.54
N LEU A 240 18.90 -11.56 8.55
CA LEU A 240 18.12 -10.86 9.56
C LEU A 240 18.92 -10.69 10.86
N ASP A 241 20.23 -10.97 10.86
CA ASP A 241 21.08 -10.87 12.05
C ASP A 241 21.18 -9.41 12.49
N GLY A 242 20.77 -9.14 13.73
CA GLY A 242 20.75 -7.80 14.30
C GLY A 242 19.67 -6.87 13.74
N VAL A 243 18.83 -7.34 12.82
CA VAL A 243 17.75 -6.53 12.25
C VAL A 243 16.59 -6.41 13.24
N THR A 244 16.11 -5.18 13.45
CA THR A 244 14.89 -4.91 14.24
C THR A 244 13.83 -4.33 13.30
N GLY A 245 12.61 -4.86 13.30
CA GLY A 245 11.59 -4.36 12.37
C GLY A 245 10.50 -5.38 12.12
N PHE A 246 9.86 -5.29 10.95
CA PHE A 246 8.81 -6.22 10.55
C PHE A 246 8.77 -6.41 9.04
N LEU A 247 8.35 -7.60 8.62
CA LEU A 247 8.04 -7.94 7.23
C LEU A 247 6.53 -7.81 6.99
N VAL A 248 6.18 -7.28 5.82
CA VAL A 248 4.82 -7.13 5.35
C VAL A 248 4.63 -7.87 4.04
N LEU A 249 3.64 -8.77 4.01
CA LEU A 249 3.08 -9.33 2.78
C LEU A 249 1.65 -8.82 2.65
N MET A 250 1.26 -8.33 1.48
CA MET A 250 -0.09 -7.77 1.28
C MET A 250 -0.65 -8.10 -0.11
N SER A 251 -1.97 -8.26 -0.20
CA SER A 251 -2.65 -8.50 -1.47
C SER A 251 -2.79 -7.21 -2.28
N GLU A 252 -3.10 -7.38 -3.58
CA GLU A 252 -3.26 -6.27 -4.51
C GLU A 252 -4.38 -5.31 -4.10
N GLY A 253 -5.52 -5.84 -3.64
CA GLY A 253 -6.66 -5.02 -3.28
C GLY A 253 -6.37 -4.05 -2.12
N LEU A 254 -5.47 -4.39 -1.19
CA LEU A 254 -5.12 -3.51 -0.07
C LEU A 254 -4.41 -2.24 -0.55
N TYR A 255 -3.31 -2.38 -1.28
CA TYR A 255 -2.53 -1.21 -1.69
C TYR A 255 -3.21 -0.45 -2.83
N LYS A 256 -3.90 -1.14 -3.76
CA LYS A 256 -4.67 -0.48 -4.84
C LYS A 256 -5.82 0.36 -4.29
N ALA A 257 -6.50 -0.08 -3.22
CA ALA A 257 -7.53 0.73 -2.57
C ALA A 257 -6.94 2.02 -1.97
N LEU A 258 -5.75 1.94 -1.37
CA LEU A 258 -5.07 3.13 -0.85
C LEU A 258 -4.60 4.05 -1.98
N GLU A 259 -4.03 3.51 -3.06
CA GLU A 259 -3.64 4.30 -4.23
C GLU A 259 -4.83 4.96 -4.93
N ALA A 260 -5.98 4.28 -4.97
CA ALA A 260 -7.23 4.87 -5.47
C ALA A 260 -7.66 6.07 -4.60
N ALA A 261 -7.51 5.96 -3.28
CA ALA A 261 -7.91 7.03 -2.35
C ALA A 261 -6.91 8.20 -2.28
N HIS A 262 -5.61 7.97 -2.32
CA HIS A 262 -4.59 9.02 -2.09
C HIS A 262 -3.75 9.39 -3.31
N GLY A 263 -3.71 8.54 -4.33
CA GLY A 263 -2.84 8.70 -5.50
C GLY A 263 -1.80 7.59 -5.59
N PRO A 264 -1.25 7.35 -6.79
CA PRO A 264 -0.28 6.28 -7.00
C PRO A 264 1.06 6.59 -6.30
N GLY A 265 1.77 5.53 -5.87
CA GLY A 265 3.20 5.61 -5.56
C GLY A 265 3.60 5.80 -4.09
N GLN A 266 2.67 6.04 -3.18
CA GLN A 266 2.97 6.22 -1.74
C GLN A 266 2.42 5.12 -0.83
N ALA A 267 1.65 4.17 -1.38
CA ALA A 267 0.94 3.16 -0.58
C ALA A 267 1.87 2.34 0.33
N ASN A 268 3.07 1.96 -0.14
CA ASN A 268 4.04 1.21 0.66
C ASN A 268 4.46 1.99 1.93
N GLN A 269 4.83 3.26 1.78
CA GLN A 269 5.29 4.09 2.90
C GLN A 269 4.16 4.35 3.89
N GLU A 270 2.96 4.63 3.38
CA GLU A 270 1.79 4.86 4.20
C GLU A 270 1.36 3.63 4.98
N ILE A 271 1.33 2.44 4.35
CA ILE A 271 1.00 1.18 5.02
C ILE A 271 2.03 0.86 6.10
N ALA A 272 3.32 1.02 5.83
CA ALA A 272 4.36 0.86 6.85
C ALA A 272 4.17 1.80 8.04
N ALA A 273 3.87 3.08 7.80
CA ALA A 273 3.63 4.06 8.84
C ALA A 273 2.36 3.73 9.65
N MET A 274 1.30 3.25 9.00
CA MET A 274 0.09 2.77 9.66
C MET A 274 0.38 1.58 10.57
N ILE A 275 1.14 0.58 10.09
CA ILE A 275 1.56 -0.58 10.88
C ILE A 275 2.39 -0.14 12.09
N ALA A 276 3.41 0.70 11.90
CA ALA A 276 4.27 1.20 12.97
C ALA A 276 3.46 1.95 14.06
N THR A 277 2.43 2.71 13.64
CA THR A 277 1.51 3.39 14.56
C THR A 277 0.67 2.40 15.37
N GLU A 278 0.18 1.33 14.73
CA GLU A 278 -0.66 0.33 15.39
C GLU A 278 0.16 -0.60 16.30
N PHE A 279 1.44 -0.85 16.00
CA PHE A 279 2.36 -1.56 16.92
C PHE A 279 2.44 -0.92 18.30
N ALA A 280 2.35 0.42 18.40
CA ALA A 280 2.40 1.13 19.68
C ALA A 280 1.09 1.00 20.50
N LYS A 281 -0.04 0.69 19.85
CA LYS A 281 -1.37 0.72 20.48
C LYS A 281 -1.92 -0.69 20.77
N GLN A 282 -1.68 -1.63 19.87
CA GLN A 282 -2.32 -2.93 19.89
C GLN A 282 -1.57 -3.92 20.78
N THR A 283 -2.27 -4.96 21.22
CA THR A 283 -1.73 -6.00 22.10
C THR A 283 -1.37 -7.30 21.37
N SER A 284 -1.74 -7.44 20.09
CA SER A 284 -1.43 -8.60 19.25
C SER A 284 -1.15 -8.20 17.81
N LEU A 285 -0.37 -9.01 17.09
CA LEU A 285 -0.04 -8.75 15.68
C LEU A 285 -1.25 -8.89 14.76
N ASP A 286 -2.21 -9.76 15.09
CA ASP A 286 -3.47 -9.87 14.33
C ASP A 286 -4.29 -8.57 14.48
N ALA A 287 -4.31 -7.97 15.68
CA ALA A 287 -4.96 -6.67 15.90
C ALA A 287 -4.23 -5.53 15.17
N VAL A 288 -2.88 -5.54 15.12
CA VAL A 288 -2.10 -4.59 14.31
C VAL A 288 -2.51 -4.69 12.84
N ALA A 289 -2.47 -5.89 12.27
CA ALA A 289 -2.77 -6.09 10.85
C ALA A 289 -4.24 -5.74 10.54
N GLN A 290 -5.20 -6.19 11.35
CA GLN A 290 -6.61 -5.91 11.15
C GLN A 290 -6.94 -4.41 11.26
N ALA A 291 -6.34 -3.70 12.21
CA ALA A 291 -6.56 -2.26 12.38
C ALA A 291 -6.11 -1.46 11.14
N VAL A 292 -5.00 -1.87 10.51
CA VAL A 292 -4.51 -1.24 9.27
C VAL A 292 -5.46 -1.52 8.11
N VAL A 293 -5.92 -2.76 7.95
CA VAL A 293 -6.92 -3.12 6.92
C VAL A 293 -8.22 -2.31 7.11
N ASP A 294 -8.71 -2.22 8.34
CA ASP A 294 -9.92 -1.44 8.65
C ASP A 294 -9.72 0.06 8.40
N ARG A 295 -8.52 0.59 8.63
CA ARG A 295 -8.17 1.98 8.34
C ARG A 295 -8.16 2.25 6.84
N VAL A 296 -7.53 1.39 6.03
CA VAL A 296 -7.53 1.53 4.56
C VAL A 296 -8.95 1.43 4.01
N LYS A 297 -9.74 0.46 4.47
CA LYS A 297 -11.16 0.32 4.11
C LYS A 297 -11.96 1.58 4.43
N ARG A 298 -11.73 2.20 5.58
CA ARG A 298 -12.39 3.45 5.98
C ARG A 298 -11.96 4.62 5.09
N ILE A 299 -10.66 4.80 4.86
CA ILE A 299 -10.12 5.83 3.96
C ILE A 299 -10.77 5.74 2.57
N HIS A 300 -10.84 4.53 2.02
CA HIS A 300 -11.44 4.29 0.71
C HIS A 300 -12.94 4.61 0.69
N CYS A 301 -13.69 4.16 1.71
CA CYS A 301 -15.12 4.43 1.85
C CYS A 301 -15.42 5.93 2.02
N ASP A 302 -14.67 6.62 2.89
CA ASP A 302 -14.84 8.05 3.15
C ASP A 302 -14.49 8.87 1.90
N THR A 303 -13.47 8.47 1.15
CA THR A 303 -13.11 9.11 -0.13
C THR A 303 -14.23 9.00 -1.15
N PHE A 304 -14.87 7.83 -1.27
CA PHE A 304 -16.06 7.67 -2.11
C PHE A 304 -17.22 8.55 -1.63
N ALA A 305 -17.55 8.48 -0.34
CA ALA A 305 -18.68 9.21 0.25
C ALA A 305 -18.51 10.74 0.21
N SER A 306 -17.26 11.23 0.20
CA SER A 306 -16.96 12.66 0.14
C SER A 306 -17.41 13.34 -1.16
N GLY A 307 -17.59 12.57 -2.24
CA GLY A 307 -17.87 13.13 -3.58
C GLY A 307 -16.75 14.00 -4.15
N GLY A 308 -15.56 14.00 -3.55
CA GLY A 308 -14.41 14.78 -4.01
C GLY A 308 -13.81 14.25 -5.32
N GLU A 309 -12.74 14.87 -5.78
CA GLU A 309 -12.08 14.53 -7.06
C GLU A 309 -11.72 13.04 -7.18
N ARG A 310 -11.30 12.43 -6.07
CA ARG A 310 -10.87 11.03 -6.02
C ARG A 310 -12.00 10.02 -5.81
N SER A 311 -13.23 10.48 -5.52
CA SER A 311 -14.39 9.60 -5.32
C SER A 311 -14.67 8.69 -6.52
N LYS A 312 -14.42 9.18 -7.74
CA LYS A 312 -14.57 8.45 -9.01
C LYS A 312 -13.66 7.21 -9.12
N PHE A 313 -12.57 7.15 -8.36
CA PHE A 313 -11.64 6.02 -8.34
C PHE A 313 -11.96 4.99 -7.26
N CYS A 314 -12.90 5.31 -6.34
CA CYS A 314 -13.25 4.46 -5.20
C CYS A 314 -14.66 3.83 -5.27
N PRO A 315 -15.27 3.48 -6.44
CA PRO A 315 -16.63 2.92 -6.45
C PRO A 315 -16.69 1.50 -5.87
N ARG A 316 -15.55 0.80 -5.87
CA ARG A 316 -15.39 -0.53 -5.27
C ARG A 316 -13.93 -0.75 -4.89
N HIS A 317 -13.68 -1.68 -3.98
CA HIS A 317 -12.36 -2.25 -3.71
C HIS A 317 -12.43 -3.78 -3.73
N GLU A 318 -11.30 -4.40 -4.07
CA GLU A 318 -11.11 -5.85 -4.06
C GLU A 318 -10.85 -6.36 -2.63
N ASP A 319 -10.64 -7.67 -2.51
CA ASP A 319 -10.25 -8.33 -1.26
C ASP A 319 -8.92 -7.75 -0.73
N MET A 320 -8.84 -7.60 0.59
CA MET A 320 -7.67 -7.04 1.26
C MET A 320 -7.13 -8.07 2.24
N THR A 321 -5.82 -8.35 2.16
CA THR A 321 -5.11 -9.19 3.11
C THR A 321 -3.78 -8.54 3.47
N LEU A 322 -3.47 -8.52 4.76
CA LEU A 322 -2.22 -8.00 5.32
C LEU A 322 -1.64 -9.00 6.31
N LEU A 323 -0.45 -9.50 6.04
CA LEU A 323 0.32 -10.33 6.95
C LEU A 323 1.53 -9.55 7.46
N VAL A 324 1.67 -9.46 8.79
CA VAL A 324 2.78 -8.79 9.47
C VAL A 324 3.59 -9.82 10.25
N ARG A 325 4.87 -9.95 9.93
CA ARG A 325 5.84 -10.79 10.64
C ARG A 325 6.81 -9.91 11.43
N ASN A 326 6.81 -10.04 12.76
CA ASN A 326 7.67 -9.24 13.62
C ASN A 326 9.10 -9.81 13.75
N PHE A 327 10.10 -8.93 13.69
CA PHE A 327 11.51 -9.18 13.99
C PHE A 327 11.96 -8.24 15.12
N GLY A 328 11.46 -8.48 16.34
CA GLY A 328 11.88 -7.73 17.53
C GLY A 328 11.41 -6.27 17.59
N TYR A 329 10.49 -5.84 16.71
CA TYR A 329 9.87 -4.52 16.83
C TYR A 329 8.96 -4.46 18.06
N PRO A 330 9.01 -3.38 18.86
CA PRO A 330 8.23 -3.29 20.09
C PRO A 330 6.71 -3.32 19.84
N LEU A 331 5.98 -4.06 20.67
CA LEU A 331 4.52 -4.21 20.59
C LEU A 331 3.86 -3.78 21.91
N GLY A 332 2.89 -2.88 21.82
CA GLY A 332 2.08 -2.37 22.92
C GLY A 332 2.74 -1.28 23.78
N GLU A 333 1.92 -0.61 24.59
CA GLU A 333 2.29 0.55 25.43
C GLU A 333 3.40 0.24 26.45
N MET A 334 3.58 -1.02 26.85
CA MET A 334 4.57 -1.42 27.84
C MET A 334 6.03 -1.28 27.35
N SER A 335 6.20 -1.01 26.05
CA SER A 335 7.48 -0.78 25.39
C SER A 335 7.89 0.70 25.34
N GLN A 336 6.99 1.62 25.69
CA GLN A 336 7.34 3.03 25.80
C GLN A 336 7.82 3.31 27.22
N PRO A 337 8.99 3.97 27.42
CA PRO A 337 9.31 4.50 28.74
C PRO A 337 8.17 5.43 29.14
N THR A 338 7.49 5.07 30.22
CA THR A 338 6.41 5.85 30.80
C THR A 338 6.95 7.25 31.08
N LEU A 339 6.63 8.21 30.22
CA LEU A 339 6.84 9.62 30.55
C LEU A 339 5.84 9.94 31.65
N THR A 340 6.25 9.71 32.90
CA THR A 340 5.56 10.24 34.07
C THR A 340 5.38 11.75 33.87
N PRO A 341 4.18 12.33 34.05
CA PRO A 341 3.91 13.75 33.84
C PRO A 341 4.49 14.65 34.95
N THR A 342 5.64 14.26 35.49
CA THR A 342 6.33 14.94 36.58
C THR A 342 7.80 15.02 36.24
N GLN A 343 8.18 16.03 35.45
CA GLN A 343 9.31 16.92 35.68
C GLN A 343 9.53 17.81 34.44
N GLY A 344 9.44 19.14 34.65
CA GLY A 344 9.86 20.15 33.68
C GLY A 344 8.87 20.41 32.55
N GLY A 345 7.92 21.32 32.77
CA GLY A 345 7.14 21.87 31.66
C GLY A 345 8.08 22.38 30.57
N ARG A 346 7.80 22.03 29.30
CA ARG A 346 8.56 22.53 28.15
C ARG A 346 8.60 24.06 28.23
N VAL A 347 9.78 24.60 28.50
CA VAL A 347 10.01 26.04 28.41
C VAL A 347 10.03 26.38 26.93
N TYR A 348 9.03 27.11 26.47
CA TYR A 348 9.03 27.69 25.13
C TYR A 348 9.69 29.06 25.24
N PRO A 349 10.97 29.21 24.88
CA PRO A 349 11.62 30.51 24.92
C PRO A 349 10.90 31.45 23.96
N VAL A 350 10.70 32.69 24.38
CA VAL A 350 10.19 33.74 23.50
C VAL A 350 11.20 34.00 22.39
N SER A 351 10.74 34.17 21.14
CA SER A 351 11.61 34.44 19.99
C SER A 351 12.39 35.75 20.13
N VAL A 352 11.90 36.67 20.96
CA VAL A 352 12.59 37.91 21.34
C VAL A 352 12.44 38.09 22.86
N PRO A 353 13.54 37.98 23.64
CA PRO A 353 13.50 38.24 25.08
C PRO A 353 13.10 39.69 25.37
N TYR A 354 12.23 39.90 26.37
CA TYR A 354 11.85 41.24 26.79
C TYR A 354 13.05 41.97 27.39
N SER A 355 13.33 43.18 26.91
CA SER A 355 14.36 44.08 27.47
C SER A 355 13.68 45.29 28.12
N SER A 356 13.95 45.53 29.41
CA SER A 356 13.39 46.64 30.19
C SER A 356 14.24 47.92 30.14
N SER A 357 14.87 48.23 29.01
CA SER A 357 15.62 49.47 28.83
C SER A 357 14.69 50.69 28.72
N GLN A 358 14.31 51.29 29.85
CA GLN A 358 13.70 52.63 29.91
C GLN A 358 14.77 53.69 29.58
N SER A 359 14.96 53.98 28.29
CA SER A 359 15.60 55.22 27.87
C SER A 359 14.54 56.33 27.87
N THR A 360 14.65 57.27 28.81
CA THR A 360 13.83 58.48 28.89
C THR A 360 14.22 59.46 27.78
N SER A 361 13.85 59.14 26.54
CA SER A 361 13.84 60.10 25.45
C SER A 361 12.78 59.66 24.44
N LYS A 362 11.80 60.54 24.23
CA LYS A 362 10.67 60.37 23.30
C LYS A 362 11.19 59.91 21.93
N THR A 363 11.16 58.60 21.70
CA THR A 363 11.51 58.02 20.40
C THR A 363 10.38 57.07 20.06
N SER A 364 9.56 57.48 19.11
CA SER A 364 8.50 56.66 18.52
C SER A 364 9.12 55.36 18.00
N VAL A 365 8.72 54.21 18.52
CA VAL A 365 9.18 52.92 17.99
C VAL A 365 8.40 52.65 16.70
N THR A 366 9.09 52.67 15.56
CA THR A 366 8.52 52.28 14.27
C THR A 366 8.61 50.76 14.13
N LEU A 367 7.47 50.08 14.07
CA LEU A 367 7.37 48.65 13.75
C LEU A 367 7.29 48.49 12.22
N SER A 368 8.12 47.61 11.65
CA SER A 368 8.05 47.24 10.24
C SER A 368 8.06 45.72 10.08
N LEU A 369 7.11 45.18 9.31
CA LEU A 369 7.14 43.80 8.83
C LEU A 369 7.52 43.80 7.35
N VAL A 370 8.49 42.97 6.98
CA VAL A 370 8.91 42.83 5.58
C VAL A 370 7.98 41.80 4.92
N MET A 371 7.26 42.23 3.89
CA MET A 371 6.51 41.32 3.03
C MET A 371 7.44 40.84 1.90
N PRO A 372 7.43 39.54 1.53
CA PRO A 372 8.17 39.07 0.37
C PRO A 372 7.66 39.79 -0.89
N SER A 373 8.57 40.34 -1.69
CA SER A 373 8.23 41.05 -2.91
C SER A 373 7.58 40.08 -3.90
N GLN A 374 6.30 40.27 -4.22
CA GLN A 374 5.68 39.59 -5.36
C GLN A 374 6.36 40.11 -6.63
N GLY A 375 7.18 39.27 -7.25
CA GLY A 375 7.78 39.56 -8.55
C GLY A 375 6.70 39.82 -9.61
N GLN A 376 6.96 40.76 -10.51
CA GLN A 376 6.06 41.10 -11.61
C GLN A 376 5.68 39.84 -12.41
N MET A 377 4.40 39.51 -12.42
CA MET A 377 3.83 38.56 -13.37
C MET A 377 3.89 39.19 -14.77
N VAL A 378 4.80 38.70 -15.63
CA VAL A 378 4.84 39.09 -17.04
C VAL A 378 3.69 38.36 -17.73
N ASN A 379 2.59 39.08 -17.95
CA ASN A 379 1.43 38.58 -18.67
C ASN A 379 1.81 38.50 -20.16
N GLY A 380 2.05 37.30 -20.67
CA GLY A 380 2.25 37.07 -22.10
C GLY A 380 0.91 37.17 -22.84
N ALA A 381 0.63 38.30 -23.45
CA ALA A 381 -0.49 38.43 -24.39
C ALA A 381 0.06 38.71 -25.80
N HIS A 382 -0.23 37.81 -26.74
CA HIS A 382 -0.07 38.10 -28.15
C HIS A 382 -1.09 39.18 -28.57
N SER A 383 -0.60 40.19 -29.28
CA SER A 383 -1.20 40.90 -30.44
C SER A 383 -1.24 42.44 -30.29
N SER A 384 -0.44 43.11 -31.14
CA SER A 384 -0.56 44.51 -31.65
C SER A 384 -0.61 45.65 -30.63
N SER A 385 0.07 46.80 -30.73
CA SER A 385 0.82 47.46 -31.81
C SER A 385 1.47 48.75 -31.23
N THR A 386 2.60 49.16 -31.82
CA THR A 386 3.19 50.52 -31.93
C THR A 386 3.66 51.31 -30.69
N LEU A 387 4.97 51.63 -30.70
CA LEU A 387 5.68 52.89 -30.33
C LEU A 387 5.41 53.47 -28.92
N ASP A 388 6.37 53.80 -28.05
CA ASP A 388 7.62 54.54 -28.23
C ASP A 388 8.60 54.29 -27.06
N GLU A 389 9.84 54.69 -27.31
CA GLU A 389 11.06 54.64 -26.51
C GLU A 389 11.03 55.51 -25.22
N ALA A 390 11.35 54.92 -24.06
CA ALA A 390 11.92 55.64 -22.91
C ALA A 390 12.65 54.70 -21.91
N THR A 391 13.92 55.03 -21.64
CA THR A 391 14.91 54.44 -20.71
C THR A 391 14.41 54.31 -19.25
N PRO A 392 14.79 53.26 -18.48
CA PRO A 392 14.34 53.07 -17.10
C PRO A 392 15.19 53.87 -16.10
N THR A 393 14.55 54.55 -15.15
CA THR A 393 15.19 55.03 -13.91
C THR A 393 14.79 54.11 -12.77
N LEU A 394 15.76 53.40 -12.20
CA LEU A 394 15.60 52.62 -10.97
C LEU A 394 15.28 53.55 -9.79
N THR A 395 14.11 53.35 -9.17
CA THR A 395 13.90 53.70 -7.76
C THR A 395 13.37 52.46 -7.05
N ASN A 396 14.28 51.76 -6.38
CA ASN A 396 13.97 50.66 -5.47
C ASN A 396 13.39 51.26 -4.18
N GLN A 397 12.06 51.27 -4.04
CA GLN A 397 11.42 51.51 -2.75
C GLN A 397 10.35 50.45 -2.51
N SER A 398 10.64 49.51 -1.62
CA SER A 398 9.67 48.56 -1.08
C SER A 398 8.62 49.32 -0.25
N PRO A 399 7.31 49.03 -0.39
CA PRO A 399 6.30 49.72 0.42
C PRO A 399 6.41 49.30 1.89
N THR A 400 6.78 50.25 2.76
CA THR A 400 6.81 50.07 4.23
C THR A 400 5.55 50.65 4.84
N VAL A 401 4.69 49.82 5.44
CA VAL A 401 3.55 50.30 6.24
C VAL A 401 4.04 50.56 7.66
N THR A 402 4.10 51.83 8.06
CA THR A 402 4.47 52.25 9.42
C THR A 402 3.21 52.39 10.27
N LEU A 403 3.07 51.59 11.33
CA LEU A 403 2.00 51.75 12.32
C LEU A 403 2.53 52.54 13.53
N GLN A 404 1.97 53.73 13.78
CA GLN A 404 2.25 54.52 14.98
C GLN A 404 1.40 54.05 16.16
N SER A 405 2.05 53.60 17.24
CA SER A 405 1.37 53.07 18.42
C SER A 405 1.06 54.17 19.44
N THR A 406 -0.19 54.26 19.91
CA THR A 406 -0.57 55.07 21.08
C THR A 406 -0.88 54.12 22.25
N ASN A 407 -0.31 54.41 23.42
CA ASN A 407 -0.41 53.60 24.65
C ASN A 407 -1.87 53.24 25.03
N THR A 408 -2.15 51.95 25.18
CA THR A 408 -3.32 51.47 25.94
C THR A 408 -2.96 50.28 26.83
N HIS A 409 -3.32 50.39 28.11
CA HIS A 409 -3.24 49.35 29.13
C HIS A 409 -4.12 48.16 28.76
N THR A 410 -3.57 46.94 28.82
CA THR A 410 -4.32 45.69 28.74
C THR A 410 -4.90 45.34 30.12
N GLN A 411 -6.22 45.36 30.25
CA GLN A 411 -6.92 44.58 31.27
C GLN A 411 -7.65 43.41 30.59
N SER A 412 -7.46 42.22 31.15
CA SER A 412 -8.07 40.98 30.70
C SER A 412 -9.51 40.90 31.21
N SER A 413 -10.47 40.72 30.30
CA SER A 413 -11.82 40.28 30.64
C SER A 413 -12.34 39.33 29.56
N SER A 414 -12.63 38.11 30.00
CA SER A 414 -13.42 37.10 29.30
C SER A 414 -14.89 37.51 29.19
N SER A 415 -15.47 37.46 28.00
CA SER A 415 -16.92 37.29 27.81
C SER A 415 -17.27 36.89 26.37
N SER A 416 -18.00 35.80 26.26
CA SER A 416 -18.78 35.34 25.12
C SER A 416 -20.03 36.19 24.91
N SER A 417 -20.36 36.57 23.67
CA SER A 417 -21.73 36.57 23.08
C SER A 417 -21.75 37.16 21.65
N ASP A 418 -22.64 36.59 20.84
CA ASP A 418 -23.09 36.98 19.49
C ASP A 418 -23.47 38.46 19.32
N GLY A 419 -23.27 38.99 18.11
CA GLY A 419 -23.85 40.25 17.67
C GLY A 419 -23.04 40.94 16.56
N GLY A 420 -23.55 40.86 15.32
CA GLY A 420 -22.84 41.25 14.10
C GLY A 420 -22.36 42.70 14.01
N LEU A 421 -21.13 42.85 13.52
CA LEU A 421 -20.55 44.11 13.02
C LEU A 421 -19.63 43.83 11.82
N PHE A 422 -20.12 43.15 10.79
CA PHE A 422 -19.44 43.18 9.48
C PHE A 422 -19.87 44.44 8.73
N ARG A 423 -19.06 45.49 8.89
CA ARG A 423 -19.01 46.58 7.91
C ARG A 423 -18.23 46.08 6.70
N SER A 424 -18.88 46.13 5.54
CA SER A 424 -18.41 45.72 4.21
C SER A 424 -16.97 46.17 3.90
N ARG A 425 -16.11 45.21 3.54
CA ARG A 425 -14.78 45.43 2.98
C ARG A 425 -14.87 45.40 1.44
N PRO A 426 -14.15 46.27 0.70
CA PRO A 426 -14.15 46.23 -0.77
C PRO A 426 -13.55 44.93 -1.27
N THR A 427 -14.16 44.37 -2.30
CA THR A 427 -13.78 43.15 -3.02
C THR A 427 -12.41 43.27 -3.66
N HIS A 428 -11.40 42.60 -3.12
CA HIS A 428 -10.32 42.03 -3.92
C HIS A 428 -10.43 40.51 -3.79
N SER A 429 -11.04 39.90 -4.81
CA SER A 429 -11.12 38.47 -5.00
C SER A 429 -9.72 37.94 -5.32
N LEU A 430 -9.16 37.11 -4.44
CA LEU A 430 -8.13 36.16 -4.86
C LEU A 430 -8.82 35.22 -5.86
N GLN A 431 -8.38 35.23 -7.12
CA GLN A 431 -8.89 34.30 -8.10
C GLN A 431 -8.39 32.91 -7.70
N PRO A 432 -9.30 31.95 -7.45
CA PRO A 432 -8.92 30.56 -7.31
C PRO A 432 -8.25 30.08 -8.59
N ASP A 433 -7.36 29.09 -8.49
CA ASP A 433 -6.92 28.32 -9.65
C ASP A 433 -8.11 27.60 -10.34
N GLU A 434 -7.90 26.96 -11.49
CA GLU A 434 -8.98 26.27 -12.22
C GLU A 434 -9.66 25.15 -11.41
N ASP A 435 -9.09 24.75 -10.26
CA ASP A 435 -9.64 23.76 -9.32
C ASP A 435 -10.28 24.40 -8.07
N GLY A 436 -10.44 25.72 -8.04
CA GLY A 436 -11.12 26.42 -6.95
C GLY A 436 -10.29 26.59 -5.67
N ARG A 437 -8.98 26.34 -5.72
CA ARG A 437 -8.08 26.44 -4.56
C ARG A 437 -7.32 27.77 -4.56
N VAL A 438 -7.03 28.24 -3.36
CA VAL A 438 -6.20 29.42 -3.11
C VAL A 438 -4.83 28.90 -2.69
N GLU A 439 -3.78 29.37 -3.36
CA GLU A 439 -2.39 28.96 -3.07
C GLU A 439 -2.07 29.11 -1.57
N PRO A 440 -1.46 28.09 -0.93
CA PRO A 440 -1.04 28.17 0.46
C PRO A 440 -0.01 29.27 0.65
N TYR A 441 -0.26 30.18 1.59
CA TYR A 441 0.65 31.28 1.94
C TYR A 441 2.02 30.83 2.51
N VAL A 442 2.19 29.54 2.80
CA VAL A 442 3.42 28.96 3.35
C VAL A 442 3.76 27.67 2.60
N ASP A 443 4.93 27.65 1.97
CA ASP A 443 5.47 26.49 1.27
C ASP A 443 6.31 25.62 2.23
N PHE A 444 5.82 24.42 2.50
CA PHE A 444 6.50 23.41 3.31
C PHE A 444 7.29 22.40 2.46
N ALA A 445 7.39 22.58 1.14
CA ALA A 445 8.08 21.65 0.25
C ALA A 445 9.54 21.42 0.67
N GLU A 446 10.23 22.46 1.18
CA GLU A 446 11.59 22.32 1.68
C GLU A 446 11.67 21.54 3.00
N PHE A 447 10.69 21.71 3.89
CA PHE A 447 10.54 20.90 5.11
C PHE A 447 10.24 19.43 4.75
N TYR A 448 9.32 19.18 3.82
CA TYR A 448 9.03 17.82 3.36
C TYR A 448 10.21 17.19 2.61
N ARG A 449 10.98 17.97 1.86
CA ARG A 449 12.22 17.51 1.21
C ARG A 449 13.26 17.09 2.24
N LEU A 450 13.48 17.90 3.29
CA LEU A 450 14.40 17.59 4.39
C LEU A 450 13.90 16.42 5.25
N TRP A 451 12.59 16.37 5.53
CA TRP A 451 11.95 15.24 6.22
C TRP A 451 12.11 13.94 5.44
N ASN A 452 11.98 13.98 4.11
CA ASN A 452 12.19 12.82 3.25
C ASN A 452 13.66 12.39 3.19
N MET A 453 14.61 13.33 3.20
CA MET A 453 16.06 13.01 3.21
C MET A 453 16.52 12.35 4.53
N ASP A 454 16.01 12.79 5.68
CA ASP A 454 16.32 12.13 6.97
C ASP A 454 15.66 10.74 7.11
N HIS A 455 14.65 10.44 6.27
CA HIS A 455 13.99 9.13 6.21
C HIS A 455 14.52 8.21 5.10
N GLU A 456 15.48 8.65 4.27
CA GLU A 456 16.19 7.78 3.32
C GLU A 456 17.22 6.86 4.02
N MET A 457 17.53 7.09 5.30
CA MET A 457 18.35 6.18 6.12
C MET A 457 17.56 5.03 6.78
N TYR A 458 16.23 4.97 6.60
CA TYR A 458 15.48 3.76 6.88
C TYR A 458 15.67 2.83 5.69
N SER A 459 16.34 1.70 5.90
CA SER A 459 16.50 0.62 4.92
C SER A 459 15.14 -0.01 4.56
N ASN A 460 14.31 0.73 3.81
CA ASN A 460 13.11 0.27 3.16
C ASN A 460 13.54 -0.55 1.95
N ILE A 461 13.70 -1.85 2.12
CA ILE A 461 13.90 -2.73 0.96
C ILE A 461 12.49 -2.97 0.37
N SER A 462 12.06 -2.07 -0.52
CA SER A 462 10.97 -2.37 -1.44
C SER A 462 11.50 -3.40 -2.44
N LEU A 463 11.34 -4.68 -2.10
CA LEU A 463 11.80 -5.78 -2.95
C LEU A 463 10.94 -5.87 -4.21
N ILE A 464 9.61 -5.64 -4.10
CA ILE A 464 8.61 -5.80 -5.17
C ILE A 464 7.31 -5.04 -4.78
N PRO A 465 6.52 -4.45 -5.70
CA PRO A 465 5.14 -4.03 -5.38
C PRO A 465 4.34 -5.20 -4.77
N GLY A 466 3.55 -4.94 -3.72
CA GLY A 466 2.84 -6.00 -2.97
C GLY A 466 3.66 -6.72 -1.88
N SER A 467 4.96 -6.39 -1.73
CA SER A 467 5.74 -6.79 -0.56
C SER A 467 6.65 -5.70 -0.07
N LEU A 468 6.64 -5.52 1.25
CA LEU A 468 7.43 -4.49 1.89
C LEU A 468 8.14 -5.09 3.11
N ALA A 469 9.48 -5.12 3.07
CA ALA A 469 10.28 -5.42 4.24
C ALA A 469 10.74 -4.09 4.86
N VAL A 470 10.21 -3.75 6.04
CA VAL A 470 10.66 -2.60 6.82
C VAL A 470 11.64 -3.12 7.86
N LEU A 471 12.93 -3.11 7.50
CA LEU A 471 14.02 -3.63 8.33
C LEU A 471 14.86 -2.45 8.85
N LEU A 472 14.86 -2.20 10.15
CA LEU A 472 15.74 -1.23 10.80
C LEU A 472 17.06 -1.91 11.16
N SER A 473 18.18 -1.35 10.70
CA SER A 473 19.52 -1.86 11.04
C SER A 473 19.94 -1.46 12.47
N PRO A 474 20.76 -2.27 13.17
CA PRO A 474 21.06 -2.10 14.60
C PRO A 474 22.10 -1.02 14.95
N HIS A 475 22.61 -0.26 13.98
CA HIS A 475 23.67 0.73 14.25
C HIS A 475 23.24 2.16 13.98
N MET A 476 22.43 2.72 14.89
CA MET A 476 22.61 4.11 15.35
C MET A 476 21.98 4.30 16.74
N PRO A 477 22.70 4.87 17.72
CA PRO A 477 22.08 5.30 18.95
C PRO A 477 21.08 6.43 18.64
N LEU A 478 19.95 6.44 19.37
CA LEU A 478 19.02 7.57 19.41
C LEU A 478 19.81 8.83 19.82
N VAL A 479 20.27 9.60 18.83
CA VAL A 479 20.81 10.94 19.07
C VAL A 479 19.61 11.81 19.38
N HIS A 480 19.43 12.08 20.67
CA HIS A 480 18.64 13.21 21.13
C HIS A 480 19.24 14.49 20.52
N HIS A 481 18.66 14.96 19.41
CA HIS A 481 18.92 16.31 18.91
C HIS A 481 18.30 17.31 19.88
N SER A 482 19.11 17.70 20.87
CA SER A 482 19.00 19.02 21.49
C SER A 482 19.57 20.03 20.49
N SER A 483 18.70 20.84 19.92
CA SER A 483 19.05 21.94 19.03
C SER A 483 19.78 23.02 19.84
N SER A 484 21.11 23.03 19.77
CA SER A 484 21.88 24.26 19.95
C SER A 484 22.72 24.50 18.70
N SER A 485 22.42 25.61 18.04
CA SER A 485 23.12 26.10 16.86
C SER A 485 24.50 26.63 17.25
N GLY A 486 25.51 25.77 17.13
CA GLY A 486 26.92 26.14 17.20
C GLY A 486 27.57 25.93 15.83
N ILE A 487 27.94 27.03 15.17
CA ILE A 487 28.70 27.07 13.92
C ILE A 487 30.00 26.24 14.07
N PRO A 488 30.27 25.22 13.23
CA PRO A 488 31.58 24.57 13.26
C PRO A 488 32.57 25.42 12.47
N MET A 489 33.59 25.92 13.17
CA MET A 489 34.80 26.47 12.55
C MET A 489 35.53 25.38 11.77
N ARG A 490 36.00 25.80 10.61
CA ARG A 490 36.94 25.16 9.70
C ARG A 490 38.22 24.77 10.44
N GLU A 491 38.61 23.49 10.43
CA GLU A 491 39.99 23.10 10.70
C GLU A 491 40.47 22.06 9.67
N GLN A 492 41.68 22.29 9.20
CA GLN A 492 42.33 21.64 8.06
C GLN A 492 43.10 20.38 8.46
N ALA A 493 43.30 19.50 7.47
CA ALA A 493 44.37 18.50 7.34
C ALA A 493 44.29 17.27 8.29
N THR A 494 44.59 16.03 7.88
CA THR A 494 45.72 15.58 7.07
C THR A 494 45.45 14.19 6.47
N ILE A 495 45.89 14.00 5.22
CA ILE A 495 46.03 12.71 4.52
C ILE A 495 47.34 12.04 4.95
N VAL A 496 47.29 10.80 5.42
CA VAL A 496 48.34 9.76 5.34
C VAL A 496 47.62 8.42 5.60
N GLY A 497 47.77 7.32 4.88
CA GLY A 497 48.57 6.86 3.76
C GLY A 497 48.25 5.37 3.63
#